data_AF-A0AA40I114-F1
#
_entry.id   AF-A0AA40I114-F1
#
_cell.length_a   1.000
_cell.length_b   1.000
_cell.length_c   1.000
_cell.angle_alpha   90.00
_cell.angle_beta   90.00
_cell.angle_gamma   90.00
#
_symmetry.space_group_name_H-M   'P 1'
#
loop_
_entity.id
_entity.type
_entity.pdbx_description
1 polymer ?
#
loop_
_entity_poly.entity_id
_entity_poly.type
_entity_poly.pdbx_seq_one_letter_code
_entity_poly.pdbx_strand_id
1 'polypeptide(L)'
;MLCESKTGYICNMEIYTGEGKKLNDSILSLLQPYLELGHHIHQDNCYNSDKREVRIISTIHDASSCKTEKTNRHTGEEIKKPVSIVQYNNCMQGVDLADQYLSTYSIHRKTIKWTKKVVLYLVNCGLFKSFRIYQVLNPESQVRYKDFLLTVATEWISSQVDKCADPEFSSPNPSDVRSTRAPQKDHP
;
A
#
# COMPACT_ATOMS: atom_id res chain seq x y z
N MET A 1 -0.26 -4.59 7.77
CA MET A 1 -1.27 -3.76 7.07
C MET A 1 -2.54 -4.58 6.97
N LEU A 2 -3.71 -3.97 7.14
CA LEU A 2 -5.02 -4.59 6.96
C LEU A 2 -5.70 -3.92 5.76
N CYS A 3 -6.10 -4.72 4.77
CA CYS A 3 -6.74 -4.25 3.55
C CYS A 3 -8.07 -4.95 3.29
N GLU A 4 -8.98 -4.24 2.61
CA GLU A 4 -10.17 -4.84 2.02
C GLU A 4 -9.77 -5.77 0.86
N SER A 5 -10.32 -6.99 0.86
CA SER A 5 -9.94 -8.04 -0.09
C SER A 5 -10.21 -7.70 -1.56
N LYS A 6 -11.32 -7.04 -1.87
CA LYS A 6 -11.76 -6.79 -3.25
C LYS A 6 -11.11 -5.56 -3.88
N THR A 7 -10.99 -4.48 -3.11
CA THR A 7 -10.54 -3.18 -3.63
C THR A 7 -9.07 -2.90 -3.31
N GLY A 8 -8.50 -3.62 -2.34
CA GLY A 8 -7.21 -3.30 -1.74
C GLY A 8 -7.24 -2.02 -0.89
N TYR A 9 -8.41 -1.50 -0.50
CA TYR A 9 -8.48 -0.31 0.36
C TYR A 9 -7.77 -0.56 1.69
N ILE A 10 -6.89 0.37 2.09
CA ILE A 10 -6.09 0.26 3.32
C ILE A 10 -6.94 0.67 4.51
N CYS A 11 -7.47 -0.34 5.22
CA CYS A 11 -8.34 -0.17 6.39
C CYS A 11 -7.54 0.29 7.61
N ASN A 12 -6.40 -0.36 7.87
CA ASN A 12 -5.54 -0.02 9.01
C ASN A 12 -4.07 -0.38 8.72
N MET A 13 -3.15 0.33 9.35
CA MET A 13 -1.72 0.09 9.20
C MET A 13 -0.99 0.43 10.49
N GLU A 14 -0.12 -0.48 10.92
CA GLU A 14 0.80 -0.27 12.03
C GLU A 14 2.23 -0.41 11.50
N ILE A 15 3.09 0.55 11.84
CA ILE A 15 4.51 0.52 11.46
C ILE A 15 5.26 -0.33 12.47
N TYR A 16 5.98 -1.34 11.97
CA TYR A 16 6.85 -2.15 12.80
C TYR A 16 8.08 -1.35 13.23
N THR A 17 8.26 -1.18 14.54
CA THR A 17 9.34 -0.37 15.13
C THR A 17 10.59 -1.16 15.50
N GLY A 18 10.58 -2.50 15.34
CA GLY A 18 11.67 -3.37 15.80
C GLY A 18 11.54 -3.81 17.26
N GLU A 19 10.61 -3.24 18.02
CA GLU A 19 10.29 -3.70 19.37
C GLU A 19 9.44 -4.98 19.32
N GLY A 20 9.79 -5.96 20.14
CA GLY A 20 9.17 -7.29 20.13
C GLY A 20 7.75 -7.30 20.67
N LYS A 21 6.77 -6.94 19.84
CA LYS A 21 5.36 -7.25 20.09
C LYS A 21 5.06 -8.68 19.68
N LYS A 22 4.27 -9.41 20.48
CA LYS A 22 3.79 -10.73 20.07
C LYS A 22 2.90 -10.57 18.84
N LEU A 23 2.99 -11.51 17.90
CA LEU A 23 2.23 -11.47 16.65
C LEU A 23 0.73 -11.28 16.90
N ASN A 24 0.17 -11.99 17.90
CA ASN A 24 -1.24 -11.90 18.25
C ASN A 24 -1.64 -10.49 18.69
N ASP A 25 -0.79 -9.81 19.45
CA ASP A 25 -1.07 -8.45 19.93
C ASP A 25 -1.08 -7.46 18.75
N SER A 26 -0.15 -7.62 17.81
CA SER A 26 -0.09 -6.82 16.57
C SER A 26 -1.26 -7.10 15.62
N ILE A 27 -1.77 -8.33 15.59
CA ILE A 27 -2.97 -8.66 14.82
C ILE A 27 -4.20 -8.03 15.48
N LEU A 28 -4.33 -8.16 16.80
CA LEU A 28 -5.44 -7.59 17.55
C LEU A 28 -5.46 -6.06 17.48
N SER A 29 -4.31 -5.37 17.56
CA SER A 29 -4.24 -3.91 17.40
C SER A 29 -4.72 -3.45 16.01
N LEU A 30 -4.35 -4.19 14.95
CA LEU A 30 -4.79 -3.88 13.59
C LEU A 30 -6.30 -4.09 13.41
N LEU A 31 -6.85 -5.12 14.05
CA LEU A 31 -8.25 -5.52 13.91
C LEU A 31 -9.19 -4.83 14.90
N GLN A 32 -8.69 -4.26 15.99
CA GLN A 32 -9.46 -3.65 17.07
C GLN A 32 -10.66 -2.80 16.59
N PRO A 33 -10.52 -1.87 15.62
CA PRO A 33 -11.66 -1.05 15.18
C PRO A 33 -12.72 -1.81 14.37
N TYR A 34 -12.47 -3.07 13.99
CA TYR A 34 -13.33 -3.88 13.14
C TYR A 34 -13.84 -5.17 13.82
N LEU A 35 -13.58 -5.33 15.13
CA LEU A 35 -14.09 -6.45 15.91
C LEU A 35 -15.62 -6.39 16.00
N GLU A 36 -16.25 -7.56 16.17
CA GLU A 36 -17.71 -7.73 16.37
C GLU A 36 -18.61 -7.32 15.18
N LEU A 37 -18.04 -6.92 14.05
CA LEU A 37 -18.78 -6.54 12.85
C LEU A 37 -19.08 -7.70 11.89
N GLY A 38 -18.77 -8.95 12.27
CA GLY A 38 -19.05 -10.15 11.47
C GLY A 38 -18.18 -10.31 10.21
N HIS A 39 -17.03 -9.63 10.15
CA HIS A 39 -16.10 -9.74 9.02
C HIS A 39 -15.31 -11.06 8.99
N HIS A 40 -15.02 -11.56 7.79
CA HIS A 40 -14.09 -12.66 7.58
C HIS A 40 -12.67 -12.14 7.33
N ILE A 41 -11.72 -12.61 8.13
CA ILE A 41 -10.31 -12.23 8.01
C ILE A 41 -9.57 -13.34 7.26
N HIS A 42 -8.79 -12.94 6.27
CA HIS A 42 -7.91 -13.82 5.52
C HIS A 42 -6.47 -13.43 5.83
N GLN A 43 -5.67 -14.37 6.34
CA GLN A 43 -4.29 -14.15 6.74
C GLN A 43 -3.41 -15.25 6.17
N ASP A 44 -2.22 -14.87 5.69
CA ASP A 44 -1.25 -15.81 5.16
C ASP A 44 -0.49 -16.52 6.30
N ASN A 45 -0.10 -17.76 6.04
CA ASN A 45 0.82 -18.51 6.87
C ASN A 45 2.23 -18.36 6.29
N CYS A 46 2.90 -17.24 6.58
CA CYS A 46 4.21 -16.91 6.02
C CYS A 46 5.39 -17.74 6.57
N TYR A 47 5.13 -18.90 7.18
CA TYR A 47 6.15 -19.82 7.66
C TYR A 47 5.75 -21.24 7.33
N ASN A 48 6.33 -21.81 6.27
CA ASN A 48 7.00 -23.12 6.25
C ASN A 48 7.34 -23.54 4.81
N SER A 49 8.62 -23.82 4.58
CA SER A 49 9.22 -24.22 3.30
C SER A 49 9.00 -25.70 2.94
N ASP A 50 8.02 -26.37 3.55
CA ASP A 50 7.77 -27.80 3.33
C ASP A 50 6.40 -28.02 2.71
N LYS A 51 6.28 -29.06 1.87
CA LYS A 51 5.01 -29.57 1.33
C LYS A 51 4.12 -30.08 2.47
N ARG A 52 3.53 -29.16 3.24
CA ARG A 52 2.65 -29.49 4.36
C ARG A 52 1.25 -29.74 3.86
N GLU A 53 0.65 -30.78 4.40
CA GLU A 53 -0.76 -31.08 4.26
C GLU A 53 -1.58 -29.88 4.76
N VAL A 54 -2.42 -29.32 3.89
CA VAL A 54 -3.32 -28.22 4.24
C VAL A 54 -4.65 -28.82 4.70
N ARG A 55 -4.91 -28.76 6.00
CA ARG A 55 -6.24 -29.10 6.55
C ARG A 55 -7.11 -27.86 6.56
N ILE A 56 -8.37 -28.01 6.18
CA ILE A 56 -9.34 -26.92 6.10
C ILE A 56 -10.54 -27.28 6.95
N ILE A 57 -10.94 -26.35 7.79
CA ILE A 57 -12.20 -26.41 8.53
C ILE A 57 -12.99 -25.19 8.09
N SER A 58 -14.20 -25.40 7.56
CA SER A 58 -15.07 -24.32 7.11
C SER A 58 -16.47 -24.55 7.67
N THR A 59 -17.11 -23.47 8.10
CA THR A 59 -18.52 -23.43 8.47
C THR A 59 -19.40 -22.85 7.35
N ILE A 60 -18.79 -22.42 6.25
CA ILE A 60 -19.44 -21.72 5.12
C ILE A 60 -19.47 -22.61 3.88
N HIS A 61 -18.46 -23.46 3.70
CA HIS A 61 -18.31 -24.31 2.52
C HIS A 61 -18.37 -25.78 2.89
N ASP A 62 -19.14 -26.54 2.11
CA ASP A 62 -19.05 -28.01 2.09
C ASP A 62 -17.75 -28.50 1.47
N ALA A 63 -17.45 -29.80 1.65
CA ALA A 63 -16.30 -30.50 1.08
C ALA A 63 -16.34 -30.64 -0.47
N SER A 64 -17.14 -29.82 -1.14
CA SER A 64 -17.26 -29.78 -2.59
C SER A 64 -15.99 -29.23 -3.26
N SER A 65 -15.70 -29.76 -4.45
CA SER A 65 -14.60 -29.30 -5.29
C SER A 65 -15.14 -28.59 -6.52
N CYS A 66 -14.49 -27.50 -6.91
CA CYS A 66 -14.74 -26.80 -8.17
C CYS A 66 -13.56 -27.00 -9.12
N LYS A 67 -13.86 -26.92 -10.41
CA LYS A 67 -12.84 -26.89 -11.46
C LYS A 67 -12.14 -25.54 -11.41
N THR A 68 -10.82 -25.55 -11.49
CA THR A 68 -10.03 -24.33 -11.67
C THR A 68 -9.84 -24.11 -13.18
N GLU A 69 -9.70 -22.87 -13.62
CA GLU A 69 -9.29 -22.52 -15.01
C GLU A 69 -7.85 -22.97 -15.35
N LYS A 70 -7.17 -23.66 -14.44
CA LYS A 70 -5.79 -24.13 -14.60
C LYS A 70 -5.78 -25.61 -14.91
N THR A 71 -5.08 -25.99 -15.97
CA THR A 71 -4.75 -27.37 -16.30
C THR A 71 -3.37 -27.73 -15.79
N ASN A 72 -3.21 -28.99 -15.39
CA ASN A 72 -1.92 -29.53 -15.00
C ASN A 72 -1.03 -29.58 -16.24
N ARG A 73 0.12 -28.89 -16.21
CA ARG A 73 1.03 -28.78 -17.36
C ARG A 73 1.61 -30.13 -17.80
N HIS A 74 1.65 -31.12 -16.91
CA HIS A 74 2.23 -32.44 -17.19
C HIS A 74 1.18 -33.47 -17.64
N THR A 75 -0.02 -33.45 -17.05
CA THR A 75 -1.08 -34.42 -17.36
C THR A 75 -2.14 -33.88 -18.33
N GLY A 76 -2.18 -32.56 -18.56
CA GLY A 76 -3.21 -31.90 -19.37
C GLY A 76 -4.59 -31.83 -18.70
N GLU A 77 -4.75 -32.44 -17.53
CA GLU A 77 -6.03 -32.54 -16.82
C GLU A 77 -6.40 -31.25 -16.09
N GLU A 78 -7.71 -31.00 -15.95
CA GLU A 78 -8.23 -29.88 -15.18
C GLU A 78 -7.91 -30.02 -13.68
N ILE A 79 -7.31 -28.99 -13.09
CA ILE A 79 -7.00 -28.98 -11.66
C ILE A 79 -8.28 -28.67 -10.89
N LYS A 80 -8.73 -29.63 -10.07
CA LYS A 80 -9.84 -29.43 -9.14
C LYS A 80 -9.32 -28.99 -7.78
N LYS A 81 -10.00 -28.04 -7.15
CA LYS A 81 -9.69 -27.53 -5.80
C LYS A 81 -10.97 -27.44 -4.98
N PRO A 82 -10.92 -27.61 -3.64
CA PRO A 82 -12.04 -27.28 -2.78
C PRO A 82 -12.48 -25.83 -2.97
N VAL A 83 -13.79 -25.58 -2.93
CA VAL A 83 -14.37 -24.24 -3.10
C VAL A 83 -13.79 -23.25 -2.07
N SER A 84 -13.60 -23.72 -0.83
CA SER A 84 -12.98 -22.94 0.24
C SER A 84 -11.57 -22.44 -0.08
N ILE A 85 -10.74 -23.24 -0.76
CA ILE A 85 -9.39 -22.82 -1.19
C ILE A 85 -9.47 -21.76 -2.28
N VAL A 86 -10.40 -21.93 -3.22
CA VAL A 86 -10.56 -20.97 -4.31
C VAL A 86 -11.01 -19.62 -3.75
N GLN A 87 -12.01 -19.61 -2.87
CA GLN A 87 -12.45 -18.38 -2.21
C GLN A 87 -11.36 -17.75 -1.34
N TYR A 88 -10.62 -18.55 -0.57
CA TYR A 88 -9.49 -18.06 0.21
C TYR A 88 -8.47 -17.33 -0.69
N ASN A 89 -8.02 -17.97 -1.78
CA ASN A 89 -7.05 -17.37 -2.69
C ASN A 89 -7.57 -16.10 -3.37
N ASN A 90 -8.87 -16.01 -3.63
CA ASN A 90 -9.48 -14.81 -4.19
C ASN A 90 -9.51 -13.65 -3.19
N CYS A 91 -9.69 -13.94 -1.88
CA CYS A 91 -9.76 -12.90 -0.85
C CYS A 91 -8.40 -12.48 -0.27
N MET A 92 -7.36 -13.31 -0.43
CA MET A 92 -6.01 -13.04 0.09
C MET A 92 -5.26 -11.92 -0.63
N GLN A 93 -5.71 -11.50 -1.81
CA GLN A 93 -4.96 -10.59 -2.69
C GLN A 93 -5.11 -9.10 -2.32
N GLY A 94 -5.90 -8.76 -1.29
CA GLY A 94 -6.18 -7.36 -0.95
C GLY A 94 -4.93 -6.54 -0.61
N VAL A 95 -3.97 -7.12 0.12
CA VAL A 95 -2.70 -6.45 0.45
C VAL A 95 -1.82 -6.30 -0.80
N ASP A 96 -1.72 -7.35 -1.62
CA ASP A 96 -0.96 -7.32 -2.87
C ASP A 96 -1.49 -6.24 -3.84
N LEU A 97 -2.83 -6.10 -3.93
CA LEU A 97 -3.47 -5.05 -4.71
C LEU A 97 -3.07 -3.66 -4.21
N ALA A 98 -3.13 -3.43 -2.89
CA ALA A 98 -2.71 -2.15 -2.31
C ALA A 98 -1.24 -1.84 -2.64
N ASP A 99 -0.35 -2.82 -2.46
CA ASP A 99 1.08 -2.69 -2.75
C ASP A 99 1.35 -2.45 -4.25
N GLN A 100 0.56 -3.05 -5.14
CA GLN A 100 0.63 -2.77 -6.57
C GLN A 100 0.33 -1.30 -6.88
N TYR A 101 -0.72 -0.72 -6.28
CA TYR A 101 -1.02 0.71 -6.46
C TYR A 101 0.07 1.62 -5.88
N LEU A 102 0.58 1.29 -4.68
CA LEU A 102 1.61 2.07 -4.00
C LEU A 102 2.97 2.03 -4.73
N SER A 103 3.27 0.92 -5.41
CA SER A 103 4.50 0.75 -6.19
C SER A 103 4.40 1.39 -7.58
N THR A 104 3.24 1.32 -8.24
CA THR A 104 3.04 1.83 -9.62
C THR A 104 3.32 3.33 -9.72
N TYR A 105 2.87 4.13 -8.75
CA TYR A 105 3.14 5.58 -8.68
C TYR A 105 3.93 5.94 -7.41
N SER A 106 5.07 5.28 -7.25
CA SER A 106 5.98 5.49 -6.13
C SER A 106 6.61 6.88 -6.15
N ILE A 107 6.43 7.68 -5.09
CA ILE A 107 7.14 8.97 -4.90
C ILE A 107 8.48 8.81 -4.19
N HIS A 108 8.89 7.57 -3.92
CA HIS A 108 10.11 7.28 -3.19
C HIS A 108 11.33 7.81 -3.95
N ARG A 109 12.22 8.50 -3.22
CA ARG A 109 13.52 8.97 -3.73
C ARG A 109 14.65 8.29 -2.97
N LYS A 110 15.83 8.16 -3.60
CA LYS A 110 17.03 7.67 -2.93
C LYS A 110 17.35 8.61 -1.76
N THR A 111 17.30 8.10 -0.53
CA THR A 111 17.54 8.86 0.70
C THR A 111 18.35 8.00 1.67
N ILE A 112 19.26 8.63 2.40
CA ILE A 112 20.03 7.98 3.47
C ILE A 112 19.18 7.86 4.75
N LYS A 113 18.31 8.84 5.02
CA LYS A 113 17.47 8.85 6.22
C LYS A 113 16.21 8.02 6.00
N TRP A 114 16.03 6.96 6.78
CA TRP A 114 14.87 6.04 6.69
C TRP A 114 13.53 6.74 6.99
N THR A 115 13.52 7.73 7.90
CA THR A 115 12.30 8.45 8.29
C THR A 115 11.65 9.16 7.09
N LYS A 116 12.46 9.70 6.17
CA LYS A 116 11.96 10.31 4.92
C LYS A 116 11.24 9.27 4.05
N LYS A 117 11.73 8.03 4.00
CA LYS A 117 11.10 6.94 3.25
C LYS A 117 9.72 6.61 3.84
N VAL A 118 9.61 6.56 5.16
CA VAL A 118 8.34 6.30 5.86
C VAL A 118 7.33 7.41 5.63
N VAL A 119 7.73 8.68 5.75
CA VAL A 119 6.82 9.81 5.49
C VAL A 119 6.30 9.79 4.05
N LEU A 120 7.17 9.56 3.06
CA LEU A 120 6.76 9.45 1.66
C LEU A 120 5.81 8.27 1.43
N TYR A 121 6.06 7.15 2.08
CA TYR A 121 5.16 6.00 2.03
C TYR A 121 3.77 6.31 2.60
N LEU A 122 3.69 7.03 3.73
CA LEU A 122 2.41 7.43 4.33
C LEU A 122 1.64 8.41 3.43
N VAL A 123 2.33 9.36 2.78
CA VAL A 123 1.70 10.26 1.79
C VAL A 123 1.13 9.45 0.62
N ASN A 124 1.88 8.46 0.11
CA ASN A 124 1.41 7.57 -0.94
C ASN A 124 0.17 6.76 -0.52
N CYS A 125 0.15 6.25 0.72
CA CYS A 125 -1.02 5.58 1.28
C CYS A 125 -2.22 6.54 1.36
N GLY A 126 -1.99 7.78 1.81
CA GLY A 126 -3.03 8.82 1.87
C GLY A 126 -3.64 9.11 0.50
N LEU A 127 -2.80 9.34 -0.53
CA LEU A 127 -3.25 9.58 -1.90
C LEU A 127 -4.07 8.42 -2.46
N PHE A 128 -3.63 7.19 -2.24
CA PHE A 128 -4.35 6.00 -2.66
C PHE A 128 -5.71 5.86 -1.95
N LYS A 129 -5.75 6.06 -0.63
CA LYS A 129 -7.00 6.03 0.15
C LYS A 129 -7.98 7.11 -0.32
N SER A 130 -7.50 8.34 -0.54
CA SER A 130 -8.32 9.44 -1.06
C SER A 130 -8.88 9.13 -2.45
N PHE A 131 -8.07 8.52 -3.33
CA PHE A 131 -8.55 8.07 -4.64
C PHE A 131 -9.65 7.01 -4.53
N ARG A 132 -9.49 6.02 -3.65
CA ARG A 132 -10.53 5.00 -3.42
C ARG A 132 -11.84 5.61 -2.92
N ILE A 133 -11.76 6.54 -1.97
CA ILE A 133 -12.93 7.30 -1.49
C ILE A 133 -13.55 8.10 -2.64
N TYR A 134 -12.75 8.77 -3.46
CA TYR A 134 -13.24 9.52 -4.62
C TYR A 134 -14.02 8.63 -5.60
N GLN A 135 -13.54 7.41 -5.89
CA GLN A 135 -14.24 6.45 -6.75
C GLN A 135 -15.59 6.02 -6.18
N VAL A 136 -15.68 5.82 -4.86
CA VAL A 136 -16.94 5.46 -4.19
C VAL A 136 -17.93 6.62 -4.22
N LEU A 137 -17.46 7.84 -4.01
CA LEU A 137 -18.31 9.05 -4.02
C LEU A 137 -18.72 9.48 -5.44
N ASN A 138 -17.98 9.05 -6.47
CA ASN A 138 -18.25 9.40 -7.87
C ASN A 138 -18.25 8.15 -8.76
N PRO A 139 -19.27 7.27 -8.66
CA PRO A 139 -19.29 6.00 -9.39
C PRO A 139 -19.27 6.15 -10.92
N GLU A 140 -19.82 7.24 -11.44
CA GLU A 140 -19.83 7.57 -12.88
C GLU A 140 -18.46 8.03 -13.38
N SER A 141 -17.55 8.43 -12.48
CA SER A 141 -16.25 8.96 -12.84
C SER A 141 -15.29 7.84 -13.26
N GLN A 142 -14.82 7.91 -14.51
CA GLN A 142 -13.83 6.98 -15.06
C GLN A 142 -12.38 7.48 -14.87
N VAL A 143 -12.15 8.36 -13.89
CA VAL A 143 -10.82 8.92 -13.62
C VAL A 143 -9.87 7.79 -13.18
N ARG A 144 -8.79 7.63 -13.95
CA ARG A 144 -7.73 6.68 -13.60
C ARG A 144 -6.87 7.26 -12.48
N TYR A 145 -6.23 6.39 -11.72
CA TYR A 145 -5.41 6.83 -10.57
C TYR A 145 -4.30 7.82 -10.97
N LYS A 146 -3.65 7.63 -12.13
CA LYS A 146 -2.67 8.58 -12.65
C LYS A 146 -3.23 9.98 -12.85
N ASP A 147 -4.42 10.06 -13.44
CA ASP A 147 -5.06 11.32 -13.79
C ASP A 147 -5.49 12.04 -12.50
N PHE A 148 -6.02 11.29 -11.52
CA PHE A 148 -6.26 11.78 -10.17
C PHE A 148 -5.00 12.36 -9.51
N LEU A 149 -3.88 11.63 -9.54
CA LEU A 149 -2.61 12.10 -8.98
C LEU A 149 -2.10 13.37 -9.67
N LEU A 150 -2.27 13.47 -10.98
CA LEU A 150 -1.87 14.66 -11.74
C LEU A 150 -2.70 15.87 -11.32
N THR A 151 -4.02 15.73 -11.21
CA THR A 151 -4.91 16.79 -10.72
C THR A 151 -4.49 17.24 -9.32
N VAL A 152 -4.29 16.30 -8.39
CA VAL A 152 -3.84 16.63 -7.02
C VAL A 152 -2.52 17.37 -7.03
N ALA A 153 -1.55 16.94 -7.85
CA ALA A 153 -0.26 17.61 -7.95
C ALA A 153 -0.37 19.03 -8.52
N THR A 154 -1.19 19.24 -9.55
CA THR A 154 -1.43 20.56 -10.13
C THR A 154 -2.05 21.52 -9.10
N GLU A 155 -3.08 21.08 -8.39
CA GLU A 155 -3.75 21.86 -7.33
C GLU A 155 -2.80 22.20 -6.18
N TRP A 156 -1.93 21.27 -5.80
CA TRP A 156 -0.93 21.51 -4.75
C TRP A 156 0.14 22.53 -5.16
N ILE A 157 0.45 22.63 -6.46
CA ILE A 157 1.41 23.60 -6.98
C ILE A 157 0.76 24.97 -7.13
N SER A 158 -0.44 25.05 -7.73
CA SER A 158 -1.16 26.32 -7.92
C SER A 158 -1.42 27.04 -6.60
N SER A 159 -1.84 26.30 -5.56
CA SER A 159 -2.09 26.86 -4.23
C SER A 159 -0.87 27.50 -3.56
N GLN A 160 0.35 27.15 -3.99
CA GLN A 160 1.59 27.72 -3.47
C GLN A 160 1.98 29.01 -4.19
N VAL A 161 1.65 29.13 -5.48
CA VAL A 161 1.95 30.33 -6.28
C VAL A 161 1.12 31.52 -5.80
N ASP A 162 -0.14 31.30 -5.45
CA ASP A 162 -1.03 32.36 -4.94
C ASP A 162 -0.64 32.84 -3.54
N LYS A 163 0.14 32.07 -2.77
CA LYS A 163 0.61 32.42 -1.42
C LYS A 163 1.99 33.10 -1.40
N CYS A 164 2.77 32.97 -2.47
CA CYS A 164 4.09 33.61 -2.61
C CYS A 164 4.05 34.92 -3.42
N ALA A 165 2.90 35.30 -3.95
CA ALA A 165 2.71 36.56 -4.66
C ALA A 165 2.49 37.73 -3.69
N ASP A 166 3.52 38.08 -2.92
CA ASP A 166 3.66 39.44 -2.37
C ASP A 166 4.38 40.34 -3.40
N PRO A 167 3.97 41.62 -3.56
CA PRO A 167 4.57 42.54 -4.51
C PRO A 167 5.88 43.13 -3.96
N GLU A 168 6.87 43.29 -4.84
CA GLU A 168 8.19 43.91 -4.64
C GLU A 168 9.28 43.07 -3.96
N PHE A 169 10.12 42.43 -4.80
CA PHE A 169 11.52 42.19 -4.47
C PHE A 169 12.40 42.91 -5.48
N SER A 170 12.89 44.09 -5.12
CA SER A 170 14.01 44.74 -5.80
C SER A 170 15.25 43.85 -5.71
N SER A 171 15.82 43.50 -6.86
CA SER A 171 17.02 42.66 -7.01
C SER A 171 18.19 43.12 -6.10
N PRO A 172 18.87 42.24 -5.36
CA PRO A 172 20.09 42.61 -4.63
C PRO A 172 21.29 42.70 -5.58
N ASN A 173 22.19 43.63 -5.29
CA ASN A 173 23.41 43.89 -6.06
C ASN A 173 24.36 42.67 -6.15
N PRO A 174 25.18 42.56 -7.21
CA PRO A 174 25.98 41.35 -7.50
C PRO A 174 27.20 41.10 -6.59
N SER A 175 27.40 41.90 -5.53
CA SER A 175 28.67 41.92 -4.78
C SER A 175 28.76 40.95 -3.59
N ASP A 176 27.66 40.30 -3.18
CA ASP A 176 27.67 39.43 -1.99
C ASP A 176 27.32 37.97 -2.32
N VAL A 177 28.23 37.26 -2.99
CA VAL A 177 28.22 35.79 -3.01
C VAL A 177 29.55 35.28 -2.47
N ARG A 178 29.65 35.18 -1.15
CA ARG A 178 30.74 34.44 -0.49
C ARG A 178 30.31 32.98 -0.33
N SER A 179 30.80 32.12 -1.22
CA SER A 179 30.62 30.66 -1.14
C SER A 179 31.29 30.12 0.12
N THR A 180 30.52 29.66 1.10
CA THR A 180 31.02 28.91 2.25
C THR A 180 31.26 27.45 1.85
N ARG A 181 32.40 27.19 1.20
CA ARG A 181 32.93 25.82 1.10
C ARG A 181 33.64 25.47 2.42
N ALA A 182 33.30 24.31 2.98
CA ALA A 182 33.99 23.78 4.16
C ALA A 182 35.49 23.59 3.87
N PRO A 183 36.40 23.83 4.84
CA PRO A 183 37.83 23.64 4.63
C PRO A 183 38.14 22.16 4.42
N GLN A 184 38.79 21.85 3.31
CA GLN A 184 39.34 20.53 3.02
C GLN A 184 40.68 20.43 3.78
N LYS A 185 40.81 19.46 4.70
CA LYS A 185 42.08 19.13 5.33
C LYS A 185 42.75 18.04 4.49
N ASP A 186 43.95 18.31 3.99
CA ASP A 186 44.78 17.29 3.38
C ASP A 186 45.35 16.37 4.46
N HIS A 187 45.44 15.08 4.15
CA HIS A 187 46.06 14.06 5.00
C HIS A 187 47.58 14.06 4.82
N PRO A 188 48.36 13.65 5.85
CA PRO A 188 49.82 13.63 5.82
C PRO A 188 50.41 12.62 4.83
#